data_AF-A0A364RFU3-F1
#
_entry.id   AF-A0A364RFU3-F1
#
_cell.length_a   1.000
_cell.length_b   1.000
_cell.length_c   1.000
_cell.angle_alpha   90.00
_cell.angle_beta   90.00
_cell.angle_gamma   90.00
#
_symmetry.space_group_name_H-M   'P 1'
#
loop_
_entity.id
_entity.type
_entity.pdbx_description
1 polymer ?
#
loop_
_entity_poly.entity_id
_entity_poly.type
_entity_poly.pdbx_seq_one_letter_code
_entity_poly.pdbx_strand_id
1 'polypeptide(L)'
;MEFKPPISDRATDELIRIANFPDKWNPLAVEQAKKELLIRNVPVNYVNNKGAVLNRYDKKKKVIAAKRRAKEAFEWHDFIFDFHHVLLEMLCDWDMKKDGYITKHRQRKYTLTIISILILIVYISSNFIK
;
A
#
# COMPACT_ATOMS: atom_id res chain seq x y z
N MET A 1 29.09 -9.18 -8.23
CA MET A 1 27.83 -8.57 -8.69
C MET A 1 28.09 -7.09 -8.92
N GLU A 2 27.76 -6.56 -10.09
CA GLU A 2 27.88 -5.13 -10.37
C GLU A 2 26.54 -4.44 -10.12
N PHE A 3 26.52 -3.47 -9.20
CA PHE A 3 25.36 -2.60 -9.00
C PHE A 3 25.39 -1.49 -10.07
N LYS A 4 24.24 -1.17 -10.67
CA LYS A 4 24.09 -0.09 -11.65
C LYS A 4 23.17 1.01 -11.08
N PRO A 5 23.64 2.25 -10.88
CA PRO A 5 25.05 2.67 -10.91
C PRO A 5 25.85 2.02 -9.76
N PRO A 6 27.19 1.99 -9.88
CA PRO A 6 28.08 1.53 -8.82
C PRO A 6 27.78 2.22 -7.49
N ILE A 7 27.91 1.50 -6.37
CA ILE A 7 27.65 2.07 -5.03
C ILE A 7 28.57 3.27 -4.75
N SER A 8 29.83 3.21 -5.22
CA SER A 8 30.81 4.31 -5.14
C SER A 8 30.33 5.61 -5.79
N ASP A 9 29.51 5.52 -6.83
CA ASP A 9 29.08 6.66 -7.64
C ASP A 9 27.80 7.30 -7.09
N ARG A 10 27.17 6.67 -6.09
CA ARG A 10 25.95 7.17 -5.48
C ARG A 10 26.20 8.36 -4.56
N ALA A 11 25.18 9.20 -4.43
CA ALA A 11 25.20 10.33 -3.50
C ALA A 11 25.30 9.84 -2.04
N THR A 12 25.94 10.64 -1.17
CA THR A 12 26.09 10.31 0.26
C THR A 12 24.75 10.04 0.95
N ASP A 13 23.70 10.73 0.54
CA ASP A 13 22.34 10.54 1.05
C ASP A 13 21.74 9.17 0.69
N GLU A 14 22.06 8.67 -0.50
CA GLU A 14 21.65 7.33 -0.92
C GLU A 14 22.45 6.26 -0.17
N LEU A 15 23.74 6.47 0.04
CA LEU A 15 24.57 5.57 0.84
C LEU A 15 24.03 5.44 2.28
N ILE A 16 23.68 6.57 2.90
CA ILE A 16 23.06 6.61 4.22
C ILE A 16 21.73 5.85 4.22
N ARG A 17 20.94 5.96 3.14
CA ARG A 17 19.67 5.22 3.00
C ARG A 17 19.91 3.72 2.84
N ILE A 18 20.91 3.30 2.07
CA ILE A 18 21.23 1.88 1.88
C ILE A 18 21.74 1.28 3.21
N ALA A 19 22.66 1.97 3.88
CA ALA A 19 23.27 1.51 5.12
C ALA A 19 22.29 1.38 6.30
N ASN A 20 21.30 2.27 6.40
CA ASN A 20 20.33 2.31 7.51
C ASN A 20 19.09 1.42 7.32
N PHE A 21 18.86 0.86 6.12
CA PHE A 21 17.68 0.02 5.83
C PHE A 21 18.08 -1.32 5.22
N PRO A 22 18.86 -2.15 5.93
CA PRO A 22 19.42 -3.39 5.38
C PRO A 22 18.36 -4.34 4.82
N ASP A 23 17.18 -4.41 5.45
CA ASP A 23 16.07 -5.28 5.02
C ASP A 23 15.53 -4.95 3.61
N LYS A 24 15.82 -3.74 3.09
CA LYS A 24 15.34 -3.28 1.77
C LYS A 24 16.38 -3.43 0.66
N TRP A 25 17.60 -3.87 0.99
CA TRP A 25 18.73 -3.87 0.06
C TRP A 25 19.48 -5.21 0.09
N ASN A 26 20.24 -5.48 -0.96
CA ASN A 26 21.15 -6.64 -0.97
C ASN A 26 22.22 -6.46 0.13
N PRO A 27 22.50 -7.48 0.96
CA PRO A 27 23.54 -7.40 2.01
C PRO A 27 24.89 -6.88 1.51
N LEU A 28 25.31 -7.28 0.30
CA LEU A 28 26.56 -6.82 -0.31
C LEU A 28 26.54 -5.32 -0.62
N ALA A 29 25.39 -4.78 -1.03
CA ALA A 29 25.22 -3.35 -1.26
C ALA A 29 25.28 -2.56 0.06
N VAL A 30 24.72 -3.13 1.14
CA VAL A 30 24.75 -2.54 2.48
C VAL A 30 26.19 -2.45 3.00
N GLU A 31 26.95 -3.52 2.88
CA GLU A 31 28.36 -3.53 3.27
C GLU A 31 29.19 -2.54 2.44
N GLN A 32 29.00 -2.53 1.12
CA GLN A 32 29.69 -1.60 0.24
C GLN A 32 29.34 -0.15 0.58
N ALA A 33 28.07 0.16 0.85
CA ALA A 33 27.65 1.50 1.24
C ALA A 33 28.25 1.94 2.59
N LYS A 34 28.35 1.03 3.56
CA LYS A 34 29.03 1.31 4.84
C LYS A 34 30.52 1.61 4.64
N LYS A 35 31.21 0.85 3.81
CA LYS A 35 32.62 1.09 3.47
C LYS A 35 32.81 2.45 2.78
N GLU A 36 31.96 2.78 1.83
CA GLU A 36 32.00 4.09 1.14
C GLU A 36 31.73 5.27 2.10
N LEU A 37 30.81 5.12 3.06
CA LEU A 37 30.57 6.16 4.07
C LEU A 37 31.79 6.38 4.98
N LEU A 38 32.53 5.32 5.30
CA LEU A 38 33.78 5.41 6.05
C LEU A 38 34.88 6.08 5.21
N ILE A 39 35.01 5.72 3.93
CA ILE A 39 35.97 6.34 3.00
C ILE A 39 35.71 7.84 2.85
N ARG A 40 34.43 8.25 2.81
CA ARG A 40 33.99 9.65 2.74
C ARG A 40 34.05 10.40 4.08
N ASN A 41 34.55 9.76 5.15
CA ASN A 41 34.67 10.32 6.49
C ASN A 41 33.36 10.93 7.02
N VAL A 42 32.21 10.30 6.73
CA VAL A 42 30.91 10.79 7.18
C VAL A 42 30.73 10.46 8.68
N PRO A 43 30.44 11.45 9.54
CA PRO A 43 30.29 11.19 10.97
C PRO A 43 29.17 10.18 11.26
N VAL A 44 29.46 9.17 12.09
CA VAL A 44 28.48 8.12 12.47
C VAL A 44 27.20 8.73 13.06
N ASN A 45 27.33 9.77 13.88
CA ASN A 45 26.20 10.50 14.45
C ASN A 45 25.30 11.12 13.37
N TYR A 46 25.89 11.63 12.28
CA TYR A 46 25.15 12.17 11.15
C TYR A 46 24.39 11.07 10.41
N VAL A 47 25.04 9.93 10.14
CA VAL A 47 24.42 8.77 9.49
C VAL A 47 23.22 8.25 10.29
N ASN A 48 23.37 8.11 11.61
CA ASN A 48 22.33 7.61 12.51
C ASN A 48 21.16 8.60 12.61
N ASN A 49 21.43 9.89 12.80
CA ASN A 49 20.39 10.92 12.87
C ASN A 49 19.59 10.98 11.57
N LYS A 50 20.27 10.92 10.43
CA LYS A 50 19.60 10.95 9.12
C LYS A 50 18.79 9.67 8.87
N GLY A 51 19.30 8.51 9.28
CA GLY A 51 18.55 7.24 9.27
C GLY A 51 17.28 7.32 10.13
N ALA A 52 17.37 7.86 11.34
CA ALA A 52 16.23 8.05 12.22
C ALA A 52 15.16 8.98 11.62
N VAL A 53 15.58 10.08 10.99
CA VAL A 53 14.67 11.00 10.28
C VAL A 53 13.97 10.30 9.12
N LEU A 54 14.72 9.58 8.27
CA LEU A 54 14.15 8.81 7.16
C LEU A 54 13.13 7.78 7.65
N ASN A 55 13.42 7.08 8.75
CA ASN A 55 12.52 6.09 9.33
C ASN A 55 11.22 6.75 9.84
N ARG A 56 11.31 7.93 10.48
CA ARG A 56 10.14 8.71 10.90
C ARG A 56 9.28 9.12 9.71
N TYR A 57 9.89 9.60 8.62
CA TYR A 57 9.18 9.94 7.39
C TYR A 57 8.48 8.73 6.77
N ASP A 58 9.16 7.59 6.67
CA ASP A 58 8.59 6.35 6.14
C ASP A 58 7.39 5.88 6.98
N LYS A 59 7.53 5.90 8.31
CA LYS A 59 6.42 5.56 9.24
C LYS A 59 5.23 6.51 9.05
N LYS A 60 5.48 7.82 8.99
CA LYS A 60 4.42 8.82 8.77
C LYS A 60 3.73 8.63 7.43
N LYS A 61 4.50 8.37 6.36
CA LYS A 61 3.96 8.09 5.02
C LYS A 61 3.08 6.84 5.02
N LYS A 62 3.49 5.76 5.68
CA LYS A 62 2.68 4.54 5.84
C LYS A 62 1.37 4.82 6.58
N VAL A 63 1.41 5.60 7.66
CA VAL A 63 0.20 5.99 8.41
C VAL A 63 -0.75 6.82 7.55
N ILE A 64 -0.24 7.80 6.80
CA ILE A 64 -1.07 8.63 5.90
C ILE A 64 -1.67 7.78 4.79
N ALA A 65 -0.88 6.90 4.16
CA ALA A 65 -1.37 6.00 3.13
C ALA A 65 -2.46 5.05 3.67
N ALA A 66 -2.27 4.49 4.87
CA ALA A 66 -3.28 3.65 5.52
C ALA A 66 -4.57 4.43 5.82
N LYS A 67 -4.46 5.67 6.32
CA LYS A 67 -5.62 6.55 6.54
C LYS A 67 -6.34 6.90 5.23
N ARG A 68 -5.60 7.09 4.14
CA ARG A 68 -6.17 7.33 2.80
C ARG A 68 -6.94 6.11 2.32
N ARG A 69 -6.32 4.93 2.32
CA ARG A 69 -6.97 3.65 1.95
C ARG A 69 -8.22 3.37 2.78
N ALA A 70 -8.18 3.64 4.08
CA ALA A 70 -9.34 3.43 4.96
C ALA A 70 -10.55 4.32 4.59
N LYS A 71 -10.29 5.50 4.02
CA LYS A 71 -11.32 6.45 3.57
C LYS A 71 -11.75 6.23 2.12
N GLU A 72 -11.02 5.44 1.34
CA GLU A 72 -11.42 5.14 -0.03
C GLU A 72 -12.77 4.40 -0.02
N ALA A 73 -13.62 4.86 -0.93
CA ALA A 73 -14.99 4.44 -1.09
C ALA A 73 -15.25 4.25 -2.59
N PHE A 74 -16.18 3.37 -2.93
CA PHE A 74 -16.71 3.30 -4.29
C PHE A 74 -17.47 4.58 -4.60
N GLU A 75 -17.24 5.15 -5.77
CA GLU A 75 -17.96 6.33 -6.20
C GLU A 75 -19.33 5.92 -6.75
N TRP A 76 -20.35 6.73 -6.46
CA TRP A 76 -21.73 6.45 -6.88
C TRP A 76 -21.88 6.33 -8.41
N HIS A 77 -21.05 7.03 -9.17
CA HIS A 77 -21.07 6.99 -10.63
C HIS A 77 -20.53 5.65 -11.18
N ASP A 78 -19.57 5.02 -10.50
CA ASP A 78 -19.06 3.69 -10.84
C ASP A 78 -20.18 2.64 -10.81
N PHE A 79 -21.16 2.79 -9.90
CA PHE A 79 -22.31 1.89 -9.82
C PHE A 79 -23.31 2.05 -10.96
N ILE A 80 -23.29 3.18 -11.69
CA ILE A 80 -24.20 3.44 -12.80
C ILE A 80 -23.55 3.05 -14.13
N PHE A 81 -22.29 3.43 -14.33
CA PHE A 81 -21.60 3.24 -15.60
C PHE A 81 -20.77 1.95 -15.65
N ASP A 82 -20.19 1.53 -14.52
CA ASP A 82 -19.27 0.39 -14.43
C ASP A 82 -19.75 -0.67 -13.42
N PHE A 83 -21.07 -0.81 -13.31
CA PHE A 83 -21.71 -1.69 -12.32
C PHE A 83 -21.15 -3.12 -12.32
N HIS A 84 -20.95 -3.70 -13.50
CA HIS A 84 -20.40 -5.07 -13.62
C HIS A 84 -18.96 -5.18 -13.11
N HIS A 85 -18.13 -4.17 -13.34
CA HIS A 85 -16.75 -4.17 -12.85
C HIS A 85 -16.71 -4.04 -11.34
N VAL A 86 -17.50 -3.11 -10.78
CA VAL A 86 -17.60 -2.91 -9.32
C VAL A 86 -18.10 -4.19 -8.63
N LEU A 87 -19.09 -4.87 -9.21
CA LEU A 87 -19.58 -6.14 -8.67
C LEU A 87 -18.52 -7.24 -8.71
N LEU A 88 -17.77 -7.36 -9.81
CA LEU A 88 -16.67 -8.33 -9.90
C LEU A 88 -15.57 -8.02 -8.89
N GLU A 89 -15.15 -6.76 -8.75
CA GLU A 89 -14.17 -6.35 -7.73
C GLU A 89 -14.68 -6.71 -6.32
N MET A 90 -15.94 -6.42 -6.03
CA MET A 90 -16.56 -6.76 -4.75
C MET A 90 -16.62 -8.28 -4.49
N LEU A 91 -16.93 -9.10 -5.50
CA LEU A 91 -17.07 -10.55 -5.33
C LEU A 91 -15.71 -11.26 -5.25
N CYS A 92 -14.72 -10.83 -6.04
CA CYS A 92 -13.41 -11.46 -6.10
C CYS A 92 -12.46 -10.99 -4.99
N ASP A 93 -12.50 -9.72 -4.61
CA ASP A 93 -11.59 -9.17 -3.60
C ASP A 93 -12.20 -9.29 -2.19
N TRP A 94 -12.06 -10.46 -1.59
CA TRP A 94 -12.60 -10.73 -0.25
C TRP A 94 -11.78 -10.09 0.89
N ASP A 95 -10.52 -9.74 0.63
CA ASP A 95 -9.52 -9.34 1.63
C ASP A 95 -9.32 -7.82 1.77
N MET A 96 -10.16 -7.00 1.13
CA MET A 96 -10.21 -5.52 1.28
C MET A 96 -10.05 -5.00 2.73
N LYS A 97 -10.64 -5.69 3.72
CA LYS A 97 -10.50 -5.31 5.14
C LYS A 97 -9.07 -5.51 5.65
N LYS A 98 -8.41 -6.59 5.25
CA LYS A 98 -7.01 -6.89 5.60
C LYS A 98 -6.05 -5.89 4.93
N ASP A 99 -6.38 -5.43 3.72
CA ASP A 99 -5.57 -4.46 2.96
C ASP A 99 -5.74 -3.00 3.43
N GLY A 100 -6.66 -2.76 4.37
CA GLY A 100 -6.90 -1.47 4.99
C GLY A 100 -8.02 -0.65 4.35
N TYR A 101 -8.79 -1.21 3.42
CA TYR A 101 -9.93 -0.55 2.76
C TYR A 101 -11.22 -0.72 3.57
N ILE A 102 -11.30 -0.03 4.71
CA ILE A 102 -12.39 -0.18 5.68
C ILE A 102 -13.74 0.27 5.10
N THR A 103 -13.78 1.42 4.43
CA THR A 103 -15.02 2.01 3.90
C THR A 103 -15.54 1.22 2.70
N LYS A 104 -14.69 0.87 1.72
CA LYS A 104 -15.06 -0.05 0.61
C LYS A 104 -15.61 -1.38 1.12
N HIS A 105 -14.97 -2.02 2.09
CA HIS A 105 -15.46 -3.28 2.66
C HIS A 105 -16.85 -3.11 3.31
N ARG A 106 -17.12 -1.98 3.96
CA ARG A 106 -18.45 -1.67 4.52
C ARG A 106 -19.48 -1.49 3.41
N GLN A 107 -19.16 -0.71 2.38
CA GLN A 107 -20.05 -0.51 1.22
C GLN A 107 -20.39 -1.84 0.54
N ARG A 108 -19.39 -2.69 0.30
CA ARG A 108 -19.60 -4.05 -0.24
C ARG A 108 -20.68 -4.82 0.51
N LYS A 109 -20.60 -4.86 1.84
CA LYS A 109 -21.59 -5.59 2.67
C LYS A 109 -22.99 -5.05 2.44
N TYR A 110 -23.18 -3.74 2.50
CA TYR A 110 -24.48 -3.12 2.26
C TYR A 110 -24.99 -3.37 0.84
N THR A 111 -24.15 -3.17 -0.18
CA THR A 111 -24.51 -3.36 -1.58
C THR A 111 -24.94 -4.80 -1.86
N LEU A 112 -24.15 -5.79 -1.40
CA LEU A 112 -24.50 -7.20 -1.58
C LEU A 112 -25.76 -7.60 -0.82
N THR A 113 -25.98 -7.06 0.40
CA THR A 113 -27.21 -7.29 1.15
C THR A 113 -28.44 -6.72 0.43
N ILE A 114 -28.36 -5.48 -0.08
CA ILE A 114 -29.46 -4.85 -0.82
C ILE A 114 -29.78 -5.64 -2.10
N ILE A 115 -28.76 -6.01 -2.87
CA ILE A 115 -28.93 -6.81 -4.09
C ILE A 115 -29.59 -8.16 -3.77
N SER A 116 -29.16 -8.83 -2.71
CA SER A 116 -29.75 -10.10 -2.26
C SER A 116 -31.23 -9.95 -1.91
N ILE A 117 -31.61 -8.89 -1.19
CA ILE A 117 -33.01 -8.58 -0.85
C ILE A 117 -33.83 -8.30 -2.12
N LEU A 118 -33.30 -7.51 -3.07
CA LEU A 118 -33.98 -7.20 -4.32
C LEU A 118 -34.27 -8.46 -5.15
N ILE A 119 -33.29 -9.37 -5.25
CA ILE A 119 -33.45 -10.66 -5.93
C ILE A 119 -34.55 -11.49 -5.26
N LEU A 120 -34.59 -11.52 -3.92
CA LEU A 120 -35.58 -12.28 -3.16
C LEU A 120 -37.00 -11.71 -3.36
N ILE A 121 -37.16 -10.39 -3.38
CA ILE A 121 -38.45 -9.74 -3.66
C ILE A 121 -38.95 -10.12 -5.05
N VAL A 122 -38.09 -9.97 -6.08
CA VAL A 122 -38.44 -10.32 -7.47
C VAL A 122 -38.82 -11.79 -7.60
N TYR A 123 -38.09 -12.68 -6.93
CA TYR A 123 -38.38 -14.11 -6.92
C TYR A 123 -39.74 -14.44 -6.30
N ILE A 124 -40.07 -13.82 -5.17
CA ILE A 124 -41.38 -13.99 -4.51
C ILE A 124 -42.49 -13.45 -5.41
N SER A 125 -42.35 -12.21 -5.93
CA SER A 125 -43.34 -11.61 -6.83
C SER A 125 -43.57 -12.47 -8.08
N SER A 126 -42.52 -13.01 -8.68
CA SER A 126 -42.63 -13.89 -9.86
C SER A 126 -43.30 -15.23 -9.55
N ASN A 127 -43.20 -15.76 -8.33
CA ASN A 127 -43.87 -16.98 -7.91
C ASN A 127 -45.33 -16.73 -7.47
N PHE A 128 -45.64 -15.55 -6.95
CA PHE A 128 -47.00 -15.17 -6.54
C PHE A 128 -47.91 -14.77 -7.71
N ILE A 129 -47.33 -14.34 -8.83
CA ILE A 129 -48.06 -13.92 -10.04
C ILE A 129 -48.34 -15.11 -10.98
N LYS A 130 -47.84 -16.32 -10.64
CA LYS A 130 -48.21 -17.59 -11.28
C LYS A 130 -49.34 -18.27 -10.52
#